data_AF-X8CSD3-F1
#
_entry.id   AF-X8CSD3-F1
#
_cell.length_a   1.000
_cell.length_b   1.000
_cell.length_c   1.000
_cell.angle_alpha   90.00
_cell.angle_beta   90.00
_cell.angle_gamma   90.00
#
_symmetry.space_group_name_H-M   'P 1'
#
loop_
_entity.id
_entity.type
_entity.pdbx_description
1 polymer ?
#
loop_
_entity_poly.entity_id
_entity_poly.type
_entity_poly.pdbx_seq_one_letter_code
_entity_poly.pdbx_strand_id
1 'polypeptide(L)'
;MIHGADPWWDIAIRLLIKYANLRLMTSAWSPKRLPESLLHYMRTRGKGKVIFGSDWPVLKMHRVVPEAAALDLPADVLENYLYNNAQEFFFSGQEER
;
A
#
# COMPACT_ATOMS: atom_id res chain seq x y z
N MET A 1 7.74 5.90 0.56
CA MET A 1 7.69 5.89 2.04
C MET A 1 7.42 4.47 2.49
N ILE A 2 8.15 3.97 3.48
CA ILE A 2 7.96 2.63 4.05
C ILE A 2 7.35 2.74 5.44
N HIS A 3 6.85 1.62 5.97
CA HIS A 3 6.29 1.53 7.32
C HIS A 3 5.12 2.45 7.61
N GLY A 4 4.32 2.75 6.58
CA GLY A 4 3.16 3.60 6.75
C GLY A 4 3.45 5.07 7.05
N ALA A 5 4.74 5.45 7.10
CA ALA A 5 5.19 6.70 7.69
C ALA A 5 4.62 6.93 9.11
N ASP A 6 4.37 5.85 9.86
CA ASP A 6 3.83 5.93 11.21
C ASP A 6 4.69 6.84 12.12
N PRO A 7 4.08 7.68 12.98
CA PRO A 7 2.64 7.87 13.22
C PRO A 7 1.94 8.87 12.29
N TRP A 8 2.58 9.33 11.22
CA TRP A 8 2.17 10.49 10.42
C TRP A 8 1.30 10.15 9.19
N TRP A 9 0.40 9.18 9.32
CA TRP A 9 -0.42 8.66 8.21
C TRP A 9 -1.18 9.74 7.43
N ASP A 10 -1.82 10.68 8.12
CA ASP A 10 -2.60 11.73 7.47
C ASP A 10 -1.71 12.72 6.71
N ILE A 11 -0.52 13.02 7.23
CA ILE A 11 0.47 13.83 6.53
C ILE A 11 1.00 13.08 5.31
N ALA A 12 1.28 11.79 5.44
CA ALA A 12 1.70 10.94 4.33
C ALA A 12 0.66 10.92 3.20
N ILE A 13 -0.64 10.84 3.53
CA ILE A 13 -1.73 10.94 2.55
C ILE A 13 -1.69 12.28 1.80
N ARG A 14 -1.46 13.41 2.50
CA ARG A 14 -1.31 14.72 1.83
C ARG A 14 -0.13 14.76 0.87
N LEU A 15 1.00 14.14 1.24
CA LEU A 15 2.16 14.04 0.35
C LEU A 15 1.87 13.14 -0.86
N LEU A 16 1.18 12.01 -0.67
CA LEU A 16 0.81 11.11 -1.77
C LEU A 16 -0.12 11.78 -2.79
N ILE A 17 -1.01 12.66 -2.34
CA ILE A 17 -1.87 13.48 -3.19
C ILE A 17 -1.05 14.49 -4.00
N LYS A 18 -0.07 15.14 -3.36
CA LYS A 18 0.74 16.20 -3.97
C LYS A 18 1.75 15.66 -5.00
N TYR A 19 2.40 14.55 -4.68
CA TYR A 19 3.55 14.05 -5.46
C TYR A 19 3.16 12.83 -6.29
N ALA A 20 3.21 12.98 -7.62
CA ALA A 20 2.84 11.92 -8.58
C ALA A 20 3.65 10.62 -8.37
N ASN A 21 4.96 10.75 -8.21
CA ASN A 21 5.91 9.63 -8.13
C ASN A 21 6.14 9.11 -6.71
N LEU A 22 5.36 9.58 -5.73
CA LEU A 22 5.44 9.08 -4.36
C LEU A 22 4.49 7.90 -4.18
N ARG A 23 5.03 6.82 -3.59
CA ARG A 23 4.28 5.62 -3.14
C ARG A 23 4.48 5.40 -1.64
N LEU A 24 3.50 4.74 -1.02
CA LEU A 24 3.54 4.32 0.39
C LEU A 24 3.49 2.79 0.48
N MET A 25 4.37 2.19 1.27
CA MET A 25 4.36 0.78 1.60
C MET A 25 3.93 0.58 3.05
N THR A 26 3.04 -0.39 3.29
CA THR A 26 2.53 -0.73 4.64
C THR A 26 3.39 -1.78 5.36
N SER A 27 4.68 -1.87 5.00
CA SER A 27 5.67 -2.79 5.59
C SER A 27 5.73 -2.66 7.12
N ALA A 28 6.02 -3.74 7.85
CA ALA A 28 6.11 -3.76 9.32
C ALA A 28 4.81 -3.43 10.08
N TRP A 29 3.69 -3.28 9.38
CA TRP A 29 2.38 -3.05 9.95
C TRP A 29 1.43 -4.21 9.67
N SER A 30 0.65 -4.61 10.68
CA SER A 30 -0.43 -5.57 10.49
C SER A 30 -1.57 -4.89 9.71
N PRO A 31 -2.06 -5.49 8.60
CA PRO A 31 -3.16 -4.93 7.82
C PRO A 31 -4.41 -4.64 8.66
N LYS A 32 -4.69 -5.46 9.69
CA LYS A 32 -5.81 -5.24 10.63
C LYS A 32 -5.75 -3.94 11.42
N ARG A 33 -4.59 -3.28 11.46
CA ARG A 33 -4.35 -2.04 12.22
C ARG A 33 -4.15 -0.83 11.34
N LEU A 34 -4.33 -0.95 10.02
CA LEU A 34 -4.25 0.19 9.13
C LEU A 34 -5.35 1.20 9.49
N PRO A 35 -5.02 2.51 9.53
CA PRO A 35 -6.00 3.52 9.89
C PRO A 35 -7.08 3.65 8.82
N GLU A 36 -8.31 3.95 9.23
CA GLU A 36 -9.43 4.12 8.30
C GLU A 36 -9.19 5.26 7.30
N SER A 37 -8.43 6.30 7.67
CA SER A 37 -8.06 7.37 6.74
C SER A 37 -7.25 6.86 5.54
N LEU A 38 -6.38 5.87 5.76
CA LEU A 38 -5.64 5.21 4.68
C LEU A 38 -6.57 4.33 3.83
N LEU A 39 -7.43 3.53 4.46
CA LEU A 39 -8.36 2.66 3.74
C LEU A 39 -9.32 3.48 2.87
N HIS A 40 -9.89 4.56 3.41
CA HIS A 40 -10.70 5.51 2.66
C HIS A 40 -9.93 6.14 1.49
N TYR A 41 -8.67 6.52 1.70
CA TYR A 41 -7.82 7.06 0.64
C TYR A 41 -7.58 6.02 -0.47
N MET A 42 -7.29 4.77 -0.13
CA MET A 42 -7.11 3.67 -1.08
C MET A 42 -8.37 3.44 -1.92
N ARG A 43 -9.56 3.47 -1.31
CA ARG A 43 -10.84 3.32 -2.02
C ARG A 43 -11.14 4.47 -3.00
N THR A 44 -10.57 5.65 -2.77
CA THR A 44 -10.93 6.89 -3.49
C THR A 44 -9.80 7.40 -4.39
N ARG A 45 -9.02 8.38 -3.93
CA ARG A 45 -8.00 9.11 -4.72
C ARG A 45 -6.66 8.38 -4.79
N GLY A 46 -6.48 7.34 -3.97
CA GLY A 46 -5.22 6.67 -3.71
C GLY A 46 -5.07 5.28 -4.34
N LYS A 47 -5.95 4.88 -5.26
CA LYS A 47 -5.96 3.52 -5.85
C LYS A 47 -4.59 3.05 -6.34
N GLY A 48 -3.83 3.96 -6.95
CA GLY A 48 -2.49 3.71 -7.50
C GLY A 48 -1.31 4.04 -6.58
N LYS A 49 -1.52 4.28 -5.28
CA LYS A 49 -0.52 4.96 -4.42
C LYS A 49 0.04 4.13 -3.28
N VAL A 50 -0.64 3.05 -2.92
CA VAL A 50 -0.31 2.24 -1.73
C VAL A 50 0.07 0.83 -2.19
N ILE A 51 1.18 0.33 -1.66
CA ILE A 51 1.76 -0.96 -2.01
C ILE A 51 1.82 -1.83 -0.74
N PHE A 52 1.40 -3.08 -0.86
CA PHE A 52 1.55 -4.06 0.21
C PHE A 52 3.04 -4.39 0.44
N GLY A 53 3.40 -4.53 1.72
CA GLY A 53 4.69 -5.06 2.12
C GLY A 53 4.57 -5.70 3.50
N SER A 54 5.26 -6.82 3.72
CA SER A 54 5.28 -7.49 5.02
C SER A 54 6.40 -6.99 5.93
N ASP A 55 7.54 -6.61 5.34
CA ASP A 55 8.81 -6.43 6.06
C ASP A 55 9.35 -7.72 6.67
N TRP A 56 9.32 -8.84 5.93
CA TRP A 56 10.01 -10.06 6.38
C TRP A 56 11.47 -9.70 6.74
N PRO A 57 11.99 -10.09 7.93
CA PRO A 57 11.44 -11.07 8.88
C PRO A 57 10.51 -10.53 9.95
N VAL A 58 10.34 -9.22 10.06
CA VAL A 58 9.60 -8.55 11.13
C VAL A 58 8.16 -9.07 11.22
N LEU A 59 7.44 -9.12 10.08
CA LEU A 59 6.15 -9.79 10.00
C LEU A 59 6.17 -10.92 8.96
N LYS A 60 5.82 -12.13 9.41
CA LYS A 60 5.77 -13.31 8.56
C LYS A 60 4.66 -13.17 7.52
N MET A 61 4.96 -13.46 6.26
CA MET A 61 4.00 -13.33 5.14
C MET A 61 2.73 -14.16 5.36
N HIS A 62 2.83 -15.39 5.86
CA HIS A 62 1.66 -16.24 6.13
C HIS A 62 0.69 -15.65 7.16
N ARG A 63 1.15 -14.71 8.00
CA ARG A 63 0.29 -13.98 8.93
C ARG A 63 -0.38 -12.81 8.23
N VAL A 64 0.38 -11.98 7.53
CA VAL A 64 -0.11 -10.67 7.03
C VAL A 64 -0.81 -10.75 5.67
N VAL A 65 -0.52 -11.74 4.83
CA VAL A 65 -1.20 -11.88 3.53
C VAL A 65 -2.70 -12.15 3.69
N PRO A 66 -3.15 -13.10 4.55
CA PRO A 66 -4.58 -13.28 4.81
C PRO A 66 -5.23 -12.05 5.46
N GLU A 67 -4.49 -11.33 6.30
CA GLU A 67 -4.99 -10.10 6.92
C GLU A 67 -5.22 -8.99 5.89
N ALA A 68 -4.32 -8.85 4.91
CA ALA A 68 -4.45 -7.89 3.82
C ALA A 68 -5.60 -8.26 2.88
N ALA A 69 -5.74 -9.55 2.55
CA ALA A 69 -6.82 -10.06 1.71
C ALA A 69 -8.21 -9.90 2.35
N ALA A 70 -8.28 -9.80 3.68
CA ALA A 70 -9.52 -9.61 4.43
C ALA A 70 -9.88 -8.13 4.67
N LEU A 71 -9.10 -7.17 4.12
CA LEU A 71 -9.47 -5.76 4.19
C LEU A 71 -10.77 -5.50 3.40
N ASP A 72 -11.62 -4.64 3.94
CA ASP A 72 -12.86 -4.20 3.29
C ASP A 72 -12.54 -3.20 2.16
N LEU A 73 -11.95 -3.71 1.08
CA LEU A 73 -11.59 -2.96 -0.11
C LEU A 73 -12.32 -3.52 -1.33
N PRO A 74 -12.76 -2.65 -2.27
CA PRO A 74 -13.20 -3.10 -3.58
C PRO A 74 -12.14 -3.99 -4.26
N ALA A 75 -12.57 -4.96 -5.06
CA ALA A 75 -11.68 -5.96 -5.66
C ALA A 75 -10.54 -5.32 -6.47
N ASP A 76 -10.81 -4.27 -7.27
CA ASP A 76 -9.81 -3.54 -8.04
C ASP A 76 -8.78 -2.84 -7.15
N VAL A 77 -9.22 -2.28 -6.03
CA VAL A 77 -8.35 -1.60 -5.06
C VAL A 77 -7.49 -2.60 -4.30
N LEU A 78 -8.05 -3.75 -3.95
CA LEU A 78 -7.32 -4.83 -3.29
C LEU A 78 -6.23 -5.40 -4.20
N GLU A 79 -6.56 -5.67 -5.46
CA GLU A 79 -5.59 -6.14 -6.47
C GLU A 79 -4.46 -5.13 -6.69
N ASN A 80 -4.80 -3.84 -6.77
CA ASN A 80 -3.82 -2.76 -6.86
C ASN A 80 -2.88 -2.73 -5.65
N TYR A 81 -3.44 -2.83 -4.45
CA TYR A 81 -2.66 -2.83 -3.22
C TYR A 81 -1.73 -4.05 -3.11
N LEU A 82 -2.23 -5.25 -3.43
CA LEU A 82 -1.48 -6.49 -3.29
C LEU A 82 -0.43 -6.71 -4.40
N TYR A 83 -0.66 -6.18 -5.61
CA TYR A 83 0.20 -6.48 -6.75
C TYR A 83 0.36 -5.32 -7.75
N ASN A 84 -0.72 -4.83 -8.38
CA ASN A 84 -0.58 -4.00 -9.60
C ASN A 84 0.21 -2.70 -9.36
N ASN A 85 0.08 -2.07 -8.18
CA ASN A 85 0.83 -0.86 -7.84
C ASN A 85 2.34 -1.11 -7.73
N ALA A 86 2.74 -2.29 -7.25
CA ALA A 86 4.15 -2.68 -7.21
C ALA A 86 4.66 -3.01 -8.63
N GLN A 87 3.85 -3.73 -9.41
CA GLN A 87 4.18 -4.06 -10.79
C GLN A 87 4.41 -2.81 -11.63
N GLU A 88 3.50 -1.85 -11.57
CA GLU A 88 3.62 -0.57 -12.26
C GLU A 88 4.83 0.22 -11.80
N PHE A 89 5.03 0.38 -10.49
CA PHE A 89 6.06 1.27 -9.98
C PHE A 89 7.49 0.74 -10.14
N PHE A 90 7.69 -0.58 -9.98
CA PHE A 90 9.03 -1.18 -9.97
C PHE A 90 9.42 -1.82 -11.31
N PHE A 91 8.46 -2.26 -12.13
CA PHE A 91 8.76 -3.17 -13.24
C PHE A 91 8.19 -2.73 -14.60
N SER A 92 7.40 -1.66 -14.69
CA SER A 92 6.82 -1.18 -15.97
C SER A 92 7.84 -0.66 -16.99
N GLY A 93 9.07 -0.33 -16.58
CA GLY A 93 10.12 0.19 -17.48
C GLY A 93 10.93 -0.88 -18.23
N GLN A 94 10.53 -2.15 -18.20
CA GLN A 94 11.31 -3.25 -18.80
C GLN A 94 10.87 -3.65 -20.22
N GLU A 95 9.79 -3.07 -20.78
CA GLU A 95 9.29 -3.40 -22.12
C GLU A 95 10.02 -2.67 -23.28
N GLU A 96 10.90 -1.70 -22.98
CA GLU A 96 11.65 -0.93 -24.01
C GLU A 96 13.14 -1.32 -24.15
N ARG A 97 13.56 -2.53 -23.76
CA ARG A 97 14.96 -3.00 -23.97
C ARG A 97 15.07 -4.32 -24.69
#